data_AF-A0A924HGQ2-F1
#
_entry.id   AF-A0A924HGQ2-F1
#
_cell.length_a   1.000
_cell.length_b   1.000
_cell.length_c   1.000
_cell.angle_alpha   90.00
_cell.angle_beta   90.00
_cell.angle_gamma   90.00
#
_symmetry.space_group_name_H-M   'P 1'
#
loop_
_entity.id
_entity.type
_entity.pdbx_description
1 polymer ?
#
loop_
_entity_poly.entity_id
_entity_poly.type
_entity_poly.pdbx_seq_one_letter_code
_entity_poly.pdbx_strand_id
1 'polypeptide(L)'
;MKNPLIILVHAVVLNVSINCIAQVPQKTIHSSSLDIKVLIDSLTNSVKKHYIFPEKSVRINKYLKEQYKKGVYDVIRDPNQLAYRLIEDIRKVNYDSHFNIFYQPKDAEHKETLSEREENIKDQVAFERESNFKFKKLEILPGGIGYIQFNEFIGNVKGAKPTLTAAMTFLKNSKAIIIDLRYNGGGSPEMVNQVESYFFKERVHMLDMLSTFSKDTMSLYTDPTSTDGLLLSMPIYILTSKNTFSGAEDFSYAMQTQKRAIVVGETTGGGAHAAFLFSIGQGFWARVPFARAINPITLTDWEDVGVIPDITVAASEALIKVQEIIYQDLFTKAKTEREKKIIQWAKNDLKGKTNLLKLTATELEQYSGTFEGGIIFYVENGSILCKNPERGGTDIFTLHPVTKNVFLLDENVQIEFVKDSQEKYSSLKMLWIDGNVTTKRKE
;
A
#
# COMPACT_ATOMS: atom_id res chain seq x y z
N MET A 1 31.68 -20.43 -32.94
CA MET A 1 32.35 -21.27 -31.92
C MET A 1 32.10 -20.68 -30.54
N LYS A 2 31.42 -21.50 -29.71
CA LYS A 2 31.40 -21.52 -28.24
C LYS A 2 31.18 -20.19 -27.47
N ASN A 3 29.92 -20.01 -27.06
CA ASN A 3 29.59 -19.64 -25.68
C ASN A 3 30.04 -20.77 -24.72
N PRO A 4 30.38 -20.47 -23.45
CA PRO A 4 29.34 -20.48 -22.40
C PRO A 4 29.45 -19.29 -21.42
N LEU A 5 28.34 -18.67 -21.05
CA LEU A 5 27.56 -18.99 -19.85
C LEU A 5 28.41 -18.94 -18.56
N ILE A 6 28.42 -17.79 -17.88
CA ILE A 6 28.72 -17.71 -16.45
C ILE A 6 27.54 -17.04 -15.75
N ILE A 7 27.02 -17.79 -14.80
CA ILE A 7 25.90 -17.53 -13.90
C ILE A 7 26.25 -16.34 -13.01
N LEU A 8 25.43 -15.29 -13.04
CA LEU A 8 25.49 -14.21 -12.05
C LEU A 8 24.73 -14.66 -10.79
N VAL A 9 25.37 -15.47 -9.95
CA VAL A 9 24.93 -15.65 -8.56
C VAL A 9 25.16 -14.32 -7.86
N HIS A 10 24.08 -13.68 -7.40
CA HIS A 10 24.17 -12.58 -6.44
C HIS A 10 24.79 -13.13 -5.14
N ALA A 11 26.11 -13.03 -5.03
CA ALA A 11 26.80 -13.17 -3.77
C ALA A 11 26.46 -11.93 -2.93
N VAL A 12 25.64 -12.13 -1.90
CA VAL A 12 25.53 -11.22 -0.77
C VAL A 12 26.93 -11.11 -0.16
N VAL A 13 27.62 -10.02 -0.46
CA VAL A 13 28.84 -9.66 0.27
C VAL A 13 28.41 -9.25 1.67
N LEU A 14 28.45 -10.20 2.60
CA LEU A 14 28.57 -9.90 4.02
C LEU A 14 29.90 -9.16 4.19
N ASN A 15 29.83 -7.84 4.35
CA ASN A 15 30.92 -7.08 4.95
C ASN A 15 31.03 -7.52 6.42
N VAL A 16 31.90 -8.49 6.68
CA VAL A 16 32.43 -8.75 8.02
C VAL A 16 33.47 -7.68 8.29
N SER A 17 33.01 -6.54 8.81
CA SER A 17 33.90 -5.59 9.47
C SER A 17 34.38 -6.24 10.77
N ILE A 18 35.62 -6.73 10.77
CA ILE A 18 36.33 -7.13 11.99
C ILE A 18 36.64 -5.84 12.76
N ASN A 19 35.68 -5.38 13.56
CA ASN A 19 35.97 -4.45 14.64
C ASN A 19 36.47 -5.28 15.81
N CYS A 20 37.79 -5.25 16.02
CA CYS A 20 38.41 -5.57 17.29
C CYS A 20 37.87 -4.59 18.34
N ILE A 21 36.73 -4.93 18.95
CA ILE A 21 36.27 -4.27 20.17
C ILE A 21 37.06 -4.93 21.29
N ALA A 22 38.04 -4.19 21.83
CA ALA A 22 38.57 -4.47 23.15
C ALA A 22 37.38 -4.68 24.09
N GLN A 23 37.31 -5.84 24.75
CA GLN A 23 36.31 -6.11 25.78
C GLN A 23 36.45 -5.06 26.88
N VAL A 24 35.66 -3.99 26.78
CA VAL A 24 35.31 -3.19 27.94
C VAL A 24 34.61 -4.17 28.89
N PRO A 25 35.04 -4.30 30.15
CA PRO A 25 34.39 -5.20 31.08
C PRO A 25 32.92 -4.81 31.11
N GLN A 26 32.05 -5.72 30.67
CA GLN A 26 30.62 -5.55 30.81
C GLN A 26 30.37 -5.45 32.31
N LYS A 27 30.19 -4.21 32.78
CA LYS A 27 29.90 -3.91 34.18
C LYS A 27 28.66 -4.74 34.49
N THR A 28 28.83 -5.78 35.31
CA THR A 28 27.76 -6.66 35.75
C THR A 28 26.71 -5.77 36.40
N ILE A 29 25.64 -5.47 35.67
CA ILE A 29 24.50 -4.74 36.20
C ILE A 29 23.95 -5.64 37.29
N HIS A 30 23.94 -5.14 38.53
CA HIS A 30 23.31 -5.81 39.66
C HIS A 30 21.94 -6.31 39.22
N SER A 31 21.73 -7.64 39.20
CA SER A 31 20.40 -8.20 39.06
C SER A 31 19.63 -7.81 40.31
N SER A 32 18.80 -6.78 40.23
CA SER A 32 17.63 -6.75 41.11
C SER A 32 16.87 -8.04 40.81
N SER A 33 16.74 -8.91 41.81
CA SER A 33 15.94 -10.13 41.68
C SER A 33 14.53 -9.71 41.25
N LEU A 34 14.06 -10.20 40.10
CA LEU A 34 12.71 -9.93 39.64
C LEU A 34 11.70 -10.35 40.71
N ASP A 35 10.89 -9.40 41.16
CA ASP A 35 9.74 -9.67 42.00
C ASP A 35 8.54 -10.01 41.11
N ILE A 36 8.32 -11.31 40.92
CA ILE A 36 7.23 -11.83 40.09
C ILE A 36 5.87 -11.34 40.59
N LYS A 37 5.68 -11.24 41.90
CA LYS A 37 4.39 -10.79 42.47
C LYS A 37 4.10 -9.36 42.04
N VAL A 38 5.09 -8.48 42.20
CA VAL A 38 4.98 -7.05 41.82
C VAL A 38 4.72 -6.91 40.33
N LEU A 39 5.41 -7.70 39.50
CA LEU A 39 5.20 -7.68 38.04
C LEU A 39 3.77 -8.11 37.67
N ILE A 40 3.27 -9.20 38.25
CA ILE A 40 1.90 -9.70 38.00
C ILE A 40 0.85 -8.69 38.50
N ASP A 41 1.04 -8.12 39.69
CA ASP A 41 0.11 -7.12 40.23
C ASP A 41 0.08 -5.87 39.33
N SER A 42 1.23 -5.41 38.85
CA SER A 42 1.36 -4.28 37.93
C SER A 42 0.72 -4.55 36.56
N LEU A 43 1.03 -5.71 35.95
CA LEU A 43 0.44 -6.15 34.69
C LEU A 43 -1.09 -6.25 34.80
N THR A 44 -1.60 -6.90 35.84
CA THR A 44 -3.05 -7.07 36.01
C THR A 44 -3.76 -5.74 36.27
N ASN A 45 -3.11 -4.79 36.95
CA ASN A 45 -3.63 -3.44 37.10
C ASN A 45 -3.66 -2.67 35.77
N SER A 46 -2.58 -2.77 34.97
CA SER A 46 -2.52 -2.18 33.64
C SER A 46 -3.63 -2.73 32.72
N VAL A 47 -3.78 -4.06 32.67
CA VAL A 47 -4.87 -4.72 31.92
C VAL A 47 -6.24 -4.27 32.41
N LYS A 48 -6.47 -4.23 33.72
CA LYS A 48 -7.76 -3.80 34.28
C LYS A 48 -8.11 -2.36 33.89
N LYS A 49 -7.12 -1.48 33.90
CA LYS A 49 -7.30 -0.05 33.71
C LYS A 49 -7.41 0.33 32.23
N HIS A 50 -6.65 -0.34 31.37
CA HIS A 50 -6.42 0.12 30.01
C HIS A 50 -7.02 -0.79 28.95
N TYR A 51 -7.30 -2.05 29.24
CA TYR A 51 -7.80 -2.96 28.21
C TYR A 51 -9.25 -2.64 27.81
N ILE A 52 -9.49 -2.49 26.52
CA ILE A 52 -10.77 -2.01 25.97
C ILE A 52 -11.97 -2.94 26.20
N PHE A 53 -11.72 -4.20 26.61
CA PHE A 53 -12.73 -5.20 26.92
C PHE A 53 -12.76 -5.54 28.42
N PRO A 54 -13.58 -4.88 29.25
CA PRO A 54 -13.56 -5.03 30.70
C PRO A 54 -13.82 -6.47 31.16
N GLU A 55 -14.76 -7.17 30.53
CA GLU A 55 -15.11 -8.55 30.86
C GLU A 55 -13.96 -9.52 30.57
N LYS A 56 -13.21 -9.29 29.48
CA LYS A 56 -12.01 -10.06 29.15
C LYS A 56 -10.85 -9.73 30.10
N SER A 57 -10.71 -8.46 30.49
CA SER A 57 -9.70 -8.02 31.46
C SER A 57 -9.84 -8.74 32.80
N VAL A 58 -11.08 -8.94 33.28
CA VAL A 58 -11.38 -9.70 34.51
C VAL A 58 -10.92 -11.15 34.38
N ARG A 59 -11.19 -11.82 33.25
CA ARG A 59 -10.79 -13.20 33.00
C ARG A 59 -9.26 -13.35 32.91
N ILE A 60 -8.60 -12.47 32.17
CA ILE A 60 -7.13 -12.43 32.04
C ILE A 60 -6.50 -12.28 33.43
N ASN A 61 -6.96 -11.30 34.20
CA ASN A 61 -6.44 -11.03 35.53
C ASN A 61 -6.61 -12.19 36.50
N LYS A 62 -7.77 -12.86 36.45
CA LYS A 62 -8.02 -14.06 37.25
C LYS A 62 -7.03 -15.17 36.90
N TYR A 63 -6.87 -15.47 35.62
CA TYR A 63 -5.99 -16.54 35.15
C TYR A 63 -4.52 -16.28 35.50
N LEU A 64 -4.01 -15.07 35.23
CA LEU A 64 -2.62 -14.72 35.57
C LEU A 64 -2.32 -14.87 37.06
N LYS A 65 -3.26 -14.47 37.93
CA LYS A 65 -3.14 -14.63 39.39
C LYS A 65 -3.19 -16.10 39.83
N GLU A 66 -4.00 -16.93 39.18
CA GLU A 66 -4.04 -18.37 39.44
C GLU A 66 -2.73 -19.06 39.04
N GLN A 67 -2.17 -18.71 37.88
CA GLN A 67 -0.88 -19.24 37.42
C GLN A 67 0.27 -18.81 38.33
N TYR A 68 0.26 -17.55 38.78
CA TYR A 68 1.20 -17.06 39.79
C TYR A 68 1.11 -17.87 41.10
N LYS A 69 -0.10 -18.09 41.63
CA LYS A 69 -0.29 -18.90 42.86
C LYS A 69 0.21 -20.34 42.74
N LYS A 70 0.23 -20.90 41.53
CA LYS A 70 0.79 -22.24 41.24
C LYS A 70 2.32 -22.25 41.14
N GLY A 71 2.98 -21.10 41.29
CA GLY A 71 4.44 -20.96 41.14
C GLY A 71 4.94 -21.10 39.71
N VAL A 72 4.06 -20.97 38.71
CA VAL A 72 4.37 -21.22 37.29
C VAL A 72 5.50 -20.33 36.77
N TYR A 73 5.61 -19.11 37.28
CA TYR A 73 6.58 -18.12 36.82
C TYR A 73 7.89 -18.15 37.62
N ASP A 74 7.92 -18.79 38.80
CA ASP A 74 9.05 -18.74 39.74
C ASP A 74 10.32 -19.40 39.21
N VAL A 75 10.14 -20.33 38.26
CA VAL A 75 11.24 -21.07 37.61
C VAL A 75 11.87 -20.32 36.44
N ILE A 76 11.24 -19.25 35.95
CA ILE A 76 11.66 -18.54 34.73
C ILE A 76 12.63 -17.41 35.11
N ARG A 77 13.89 -17.54 34.70
CA ARG A 77 14.96 -16.61 35.09
C ARG A 77 15.27 -15.56 34.03
N ASP A 78 15.04 -15.87 32.76
CA ASP A 78 15.21 -14.92 31.65
C ASP A 78 13.97 -14.02 31.55
N PRO A 79 14.11 -12.69 31.71
CA PRO A 79 13.01 -11.74 31.58
C PRO A 79 12.27 -11.82 30.24
N ASN A 80 12.96 -12.13 29.14
CA ASN A 80 12.32 -12.24 27.83
C ASN A 80 11.46 -13.50 27.75
N GLN A 81 11.92 -14.62 28.32
CA GLN A 81 11.12 -15.83 28.43
C GLN A 81 9.92 -15.63 29.36
N LEU A 82 10.08 -14.84 30.42
CA LEU A 82 8.96 -14.49 31.30
C LEU A 82 7.93 -13.64 30.56
N ALA A 83 8.34 -12.61 29.82
CA ALA A 83 7.45 -11.81 28.99
C ALA A 83 6.69 -12.69 27.98
N TYR A 84 7.40 -13.57 27.27
CA TYR A 84 6.81 -14.53 26.33
C TYR A 84 5.76 -15.42 27.01
N ARG A 85 6.10 -16.01 28.16
CA ARG A 85 5.19 -16.87 28.90
C ARG A 85 3.94 -16.13 29.38
N LEU A 86 4.07 -14.89 29.82
CA LEU A 86 2.92 -14.07 30.22
C LEU A 86 1.99 -13.80 29.03
N ILE A 87 2.53 -13.54 27.84
CA ILE A 87 1.73 -13.40 26.61
C ILE A 87 1.00 -14.69 26.26
N GLU A 88 1.68 -15.84 26.31
CA GLU A 88 1.04 -17.13 26.05
C GLU A 88 -0.13 -17.38 27.01
N ASP A 89 0.06 -17.09 28.29
CA ASP A 89 -0.96 -17.28 29.30
C ASP A 89 -2.13 -16.28 29.15
N ILE A 90 -1.90 -15.04 28.68
CA ILE A 90 -2.97 -14.12 28.27
C ILE A 90 -3.74 -14.68 27.05
N ARG A 91 -3.02 -15.13 26.02
CA ARG A 91 -3.61 -15.63 24.76
C ARG A 91 -4.46 -16.89 24.94
N LYS A 92 -4.18 -17.71 25.95
CA LYS A 92 -5.04 -18.84 26.35
C LYS A 92 -6.42 -18.40 26.83
N VAL A 93 -6.53 -17.20 27.40
CA VAL A 93 -7.79 -16.66 27.92
C VAL A 93 -8.51 -15.85 26.85
N ASN A 94 -7.77 -14.99 26.17
CA ASN A 94 -8.29 -14.20 25.06
C ASN A 94 -7.15 -13.97 24.06
N TYR A 95 -7.33 -14.50 22.85
CA TYR A 95 -6.43 -14.20 21.75
C TYR A 95 -6.69 -12.78 21.26
N ASP A 96 -5.66 -11.94 21.36
CA ASP A 96 -5.64 -10.56 20.89
C ASP A 96 -4.24 -10.32 20.32
N SER A 97 -4.18 -10.07 19.01
CA SER A 97 -2.92 -9.93 18.29
C SER A 97 -2.18 -8.63 18.64
N HIS A 98 -2.92 -7.62 19.11
CA HIS A 98 -2.41 -6.29 19.45
C HIS A 98 -1.80 -6.24 20.85
N PHE A 99 -2.15 -7.20 21.72
CA PHE A 99 -1.60 -7.34 23.06
C PHE A 99 -0.20 -7.97 23.03
N ASN A 100 0.79 -7.29 23.62
CA ASN A 100 2.16 -7.81 23.70
C ASN A 100 2.88 -7.35 24.97
N ILE A 101 3.93 -8.05 25.39
CA ILE A 101 4.75 -7.75 26.57
C ILE A 101 6.22 -7.86 26.20
N PHE A 102 7.01 -6.86 26.56
CA PHE A 102 8.44 -6.83 26.22
C PHE A 102 9.26 -6.44 27.44
N TYR A 103 10.54 -6.84 27.43
CA TYR A 103 11.51 -6.45 28.43
C TYR A 103 12.52 -5.48 27.82
N GLN A 104 12.45 -4.22 28.22
CA GLN A 104 13.30 -3.11 27.77
C GLN A 104 13.72 -2.28 29.00
N PRO A 105 14.77 -2.72 29.74
CA PRO A 105 15.16 -2.08 31.00
C PRO A 105 15.79 -0.70 30.80
N LYS A 106 16.42 -0.43 29.64
CA LYS A 106 17.04 0.86 29.33
C LYS A 106 16.02 1.99 29.17
N ASP A 107 14.86 1.68 28.60
CA ASP A 107 13.80 2.66 28.34
C ASP A 107 13.03 3.03 29.62
N ALA A 108 13.14 2.21 30.67
CA ALA A 108 12.48 2.46 31.96
C ALA A 108 13.17 3.53 32.82
N GLU A 109 14.46 3.80 32.57
CA GLU A 109 15.27 4.75 33.37
C GLU A 109 15.45 6.12 32.70
N HIS A 110 15.24 6.20 31.38
CA HIS A 110 15.40 7.45 30.64
C HIS A 110 14.11 8.29 30.69
N LYS A 111 14.15 9.42 31.39
CA LYS A 111 13.13 10.47 31.27
C LYS A 111 13.59 11.45 30.20
N GLU A 112 12.96 11.36 29.02
CA GLU A 112 13.19 12.30 27.93
C GLU A 112 13.02 13.75 28.41
N THR A 113 14.04 14.56 28.20
CA THR A 113 14.01 16.00 28.48
C THR A 113 13.22 16.74 27.40
N LEU A 114 12.77 17.96 27.69
CA LEU A 114 12.07 18.79 26.68
C LEU A 114 12.95 19.06 25.44
N SER A 115 14.25 19.29 25.62
CA SER A 115 15.18 19.52 24.52
C SER A 115 15.36 18.28 23.65
N GLU A 116 15.51 17.10 24.27
CA GLU A 116 15.59 15.82 23.53
C GLU A 116 14.30 15.56 22.77
N ARG A 117 13.14 15.83 23.38
CA ARG A 117 11.84 15.70 22.71
C ARG A 117 11.72 16.63 21.51
N GLU A 118 12.13 17.89 21.63
CA GLU A 118 12.10 18.86 20.54
C GLU A 118 13.03 18.45 19.39
N GLU A 119 14.21 17.92 19.71
CA GLU A 119 15.17 17.40 18.74
C GLU A 119 14.63 16.15 18.05
N ASN A 120 14.08 15.18 18.81
CA ASN A 120 13.44 13.98 18.28
C ASN A 120 12.27 14.31 17.33
N ILE A 121 11.44 15.31 17.66
CA ILE A 121 10.36 15.76 16.76
C ILE A 121 10.96 16.36 15.47
N LYS A 122 12.02 17.16 15.56
CA LYS A 122 12.67 17.73 14.37
C LYS A 122 13.27 16.64 13.48
N ASP A 123 13.95 15.68 14.06
CA ASP A 123 14.54 14.54 13.36
C ASP A 123 13.46 13.66 12.72
N GLN A 124 12.35 13.41 13.42
CA GLN A 124 11.20 12.71 12.87
C GLN A 124 10.63 13.45 11.66
N VAL A 125 10.41 14.77 11.76
CA VAL A 125 9.91 15.59 10.65
C VAL A 125 10.89 15.58 9.47
N ALA A 126 12.20 15.63 9.73
CA ALA A 126 13.22 15.57 8.69
C ALA A 126 13.19 14.21 7.96
N PHE A 127 13.13 13.11 8.71
CA PHE A 127 13.00 11.76 8.17
C PHE A 127 11.72 11.56 7.37
N GLU A 128 10.59 12.07 7.87
CA GLU A 128 9.31 12.04 7.14
C GLU A 128 9.43 12.78 5.80
N ARG A 129 10.05 13.97 5.78
CA ARG A 129 10.31 14.73 4.55
C ARG A 129 11.21 13.99 3.56
N GLU A 130 12.30 13.38 4.01
CA GLU A 130 13.20 12.59 3.15
C GLU A 130 12.46 11.42 2.49
N SER A 131 11.48 10.84 3.18
CA SER A 131 10.66 9.76 2.65
C SER A 131 9.48 10.23 1.77
N ASN A 132 9.40 11.54 1.50
CA ASN A 132 8.29 12.26 0.86
C ASN A 132 6.95 12.00 1.57
N PHE A 133 6.96 12.01 2.90
CA PHE A 133 5.81 11.68 3.76
C PHE A 133 5.14 10.35 3.35
N LYS A 134 5.96 9.39 2.88
CA LYS A 134 5.55 8.07 2.39
C LYS A 134 4.66 8.06 1.13
N PHE A 135 4.46 9.19 0.46
CA PHE A 135 3.92 9.21 -0.91
C PHE A 135 4.97 8.69 -1.88
N LYS A 136 4.72 7.51 -2.46
CA LYS A 136 5.70 6.75 -3.25
C LYS A 136 5.55 6.92 -4.74
N LYS A 137 4.31 7.07 -5.23
CA LYS A 137 4.06 7.17 -6.66
C LYS A 137 2.80 7.97 -6.92
N LEU A 138 2.87 8.82 -7.94
CA LEU A 138 1.78 9.65 -8.43
C LEU A 138 1.87 9.67 -9.96
N GLU A 139 0.80 9.28 -10.64
CA GLU A 139 0.81 9.11 -12.09
C GLU A 139 -0.57 9.34 -12.70
N ILE A 140 -0.63 9.81 -13.95
CA ILE A 140 -1.81 9.68 -14.79
C ILE A 140 -1.57 8.50 -15.74
N LEU A 141 -2.22 7.37 -15.45
CA LEU A 141 -2.16 6.18 -16.29
C LEU A 141 -2.92 6.41 -17.61
N PRO A 142 -2.62 5.63 -18.66
CA PRO A 142 -3.34 5.68 -19.93
C PRO A 142 -4.86 5.66 -19.74
N GLY A 143 -5.57 6.43 -20.57
CA GLY A 143 -7.02 6.64 -20.43
C GLY A 143 -7.41 7.72 -19.41
N GLY A 144 -6.42 8.43 -18.83
CA GLY A 144 -6.67 9.54 -17.90
C GLY A 144 -7.06 9.05 -16.50
N ILE A 145 -6.52 7.92 -16.06
CA ILE A 145 -6.78 7.36 -14.74
C ILE A 145 -5.73 7.91 -13.78
N GLY A 146 -6.16 8.55 -12.70
CA GLY A 146 -5.27 9.00 -11.65
C GLY A 146 -4.83 7.83 -10.78
N TYR A 147 -3.55 7.74 -10.48
CA TYR A 147 -2.99 6.72 -9.59
C TYR A 147 -2.16 7.39 -8.50
N ILE A 148 -2.40 6.98 -7.26
CA ILE A 148 -1.60 7.39 -6.10
C ILE A 148 -1.27 6.18 -5.23
N GLN A 149 -0.01 6.10 -4.81
CA GLN A 149 0.46 5.14 -3.84
C GLN A 149 1.12 5.87 -2.67
N PHE A 150 0.69 5.53 -1.46
CA PHE A 150 1.37 5.92 -0.24
C PHE A 150 1.31 4.76 0.76
N ASN A 151 2.40 4.57 1.50
CA ASN A 151 2.61 3.37 2.31
C ASN A 151 2.37 3.59 3.81
N GLU A 152 1.93 4.79 4.21
CA GLU A 152 1.59 5.10 5.60
C GLU A 152 0.70 6.34 5.67
N PHE A 153 -0.17 6.39 6.66
CA PHE A 153 -0.91 7.58 7.08
C PHE A 153 -0.07 8.33 8.15
N ILE A 154 0.84 9.19 7.72
CA ILE A 154 1.77 9.90 8.62
C ILE A 154 1.04 10.75 9.67
N GLY A 155 1.47 10.68 10.94
CA GLY A 155 0.87 11.43 12.05
C GLY A 155 1.09 12.94 12.01
N ASN A 156 2.17 13.41 11.39
CA ASN A 156 2.44 14.83 11.19
C ASN A 156 1.62 15.39 10.02
N VAL A 157 0.31 15.53 10.21
CA VAL A 157 -0.61 16.00 9.15
C VAL A 157 -0.22 17.38 8.64
N LYS A 158 0.15 18.32 9.53
CA LYS A 158 0.59 19.66 9.15
C LYS A 158 1.79 19.64 8.19
N GLY A 159 2.76 18.74 8.42
CA GLY A 159 3.91 18.57 7.54
C GLY A 159 3.55 17.92 6.21
N ALA A 160 2.67 16.92 6.22
CA ALA A 160 2.28 16.14 5.04
C ALA A 160 1.23 16.83 4.16
N LYS A 161 0.41 17.74 4.70
CA LYS A 161 -0.72 18.39 4.02
C LYS A 161 -0.32 19.02 2.67
N PRO A 162 0.79 19.78 2.54
CA PRO A 162 1.17 20.35 1.25
C PRO A 162 1.41 19.29 0.16
N THR A 163 2.07 18.17 0.51
CA THR A 163 2.30 17.05 -0.40
C THR A 163 0.99 16.37 -0.78
N LEU A 164 0.09 16.17 0.18
CA LEU A 164 -1.24 15.61 -0.05
C LEU A 164 -2.08 16.53 -0.97
N THR A 165 -2.16 17.82 -0.68
CA THR A 165 -2.89 18.80 -1.51
C THR A 165 -2.33 18.82 -2.94
N ALA A 166 -1.01 18.78 -3.11
CA ALA A 166 -0.38 18.71 -4.43
C ALA A 166 -0.76 17.44 -5.19
N ALA A 167 -0.74 16.28 -4.53
CA ALA A 167 -1.16 15.02 -5.12
C ALA A 167 -2.64 15.02 -5.52
N MET A 168 -3.53 15.48 -4.65
CA MET A 168 -4.96 15.62 -4.97
C MET A 168 -5.20 16.62 -6.10
N THR A 169 -4.43 17.72 -6.15
CA THR A 169 -4.51 18.72 -7.23
C THR A 169 -4.10 18.13 -8.56
N PHE A 170 -3.02 17.34 -8.58
CA PHE A 170 -2.55 16.64 -9.78
C PHE A 170 -3.62 15.68 -10.33
N LEU A 171 -4.34 14.99 -9.44
CA LEU A 171 -5.35 13.99 -9.80
C LEU A 171 -6.72 14.58 -10.14
N LYS A 172 -6.97 15.87 -9.86
CA LYS A 172 -8.32 16.48 -9.91
C LYS A 172 -9.06 16.35 -11.25
N ASN A 173 -8.32 16.22 -12.36
CA ASN A 173 -8.87 16.13 -13.71
C ASN A 173 -8.98 14.69 -14.23
N SER A 174 -8.66 13.70 -13.39
CA SER A 174 -8.70 12.29 -13.76
C SER A 174 -10.14 11.80 -13.97
N LYS A 175 -10.30 10.79 -14.83
CA LYS A 175 -11.60 10.14 -15.08
C LYS A 175 -12.02 9.20 -13.95
N ALA A 176 -11.04 8.64 -13.25
CA ALA A 176 -11.19 7.82 -12.05
C ALA A 176 -9.87 7.93 -11.25
N ILE A 177 -9.90 7.56 -9.97
CA ILE A 177 -8.72 7.52 -9.10
C ILE A 177 -8.53 6.11 -8.55
N ILE A 178 -7.30 5.63 -8.58
CA ILE A 178 -6.84 4.41 -7.93
C ILE A 178 -5.93 4.82 -6.77
N ILE A 179 -6.30 4.44 -5.55
CA ILE A 179 -5.51 4.60 -4.33
C ILE A 179 -4.91 3.25 -3.97
N ASP A 180 -3.59 3.11 -4.09
CA ASP A 180 -2.90 1.86 -3.82
C ASP A 180 -2.41 1.78 -2.37
N LEU A 181 -3.09 0.97 -1.56
CA LEU A 181 -2.78 0.70 -0.16
C LEU A 181 -2.24 -0.72 0.06
N ARG A 182 -1.87 -1.45 -1.01
CA ARG A 182 -1.36 -2.83 -0.92
C ARG A 182 -0.10 -2.97 -0.07
N TYR A 183 0.63 -1.87 0.17
CA TYR A 183 1.85 -1.85 0.98
C TYR A 183 1.73 -0.91 2.18
N ASN A 184 0.51 -0.54 2.57
CA ASN A 184 0.26 0.46 3.60
C ASN A 184 -0.12 -0.20 4.93
N GLY A 185 0.77 -0.11 5.92
CA GLY A 185 0.57 -0.70 7.26
C GLY A 185 -0.29 0.13 8.20
N GLY A 186 -0.87 1.23 7.72
CA GLY A 186 -1.77 2.10 8.49
C GLY A 186 -1.13 3.40 8.91
N GLY A 187 -1.45 3.87 10.11
CA GLY A 187 -0.94 5.12 10.65
C GLY A 187 -2.01 5.92 11.40
N SER A 188 -1.89 7.25 11.35
CA SER A 188 -2.70 8.18 12.11
C SER A 188 -4.14 8.32 11.59
N PRO A 189 -5.16 8.17 12.46
CA PRO A 189 -6.55 8.48 12.14
C PRO A 189 -6.77 9.93 11.67
N GLU A 190 -5.94 10.87 12.12
CA GLU A 190 -6.03 12.27 11.69
C GLU A 190 -5.68 12.41 10.19
N MET A 191 -4.66 11.69 9.73
CA MET A 191 -4.28 11.70 8.32
C MET A 191 -5.29 10.91 7.47
N VAL A 192 -5.88 9.83 8.00
CA VAL A 192 -7.01 9.13 7.36
C VAL A 192 -8.12 10.13 7.09
N ASN A 193 -8.56 10.84 8.12
CA ASN A 193 -9.61 11.83 8.01
C ASN A 193 -9.29 12.98 7.05
N GLN A 194 -8.04 13.46 7.06
CA GLN A 194 -7.58 14.49 6.13
C GLN A 194 -7.66 14.02 4.66
N VAL A 195 -7.34 12.75 4.38
CA VAL A 195 -7.43 12.17 3.02
C VAL A 195 -8.89 11.99 2.61
N GLU A 196 -9.74 11.44 3.50
CA GLU A 196 -11.18 11.26 3.24
C GLU A 196 -11.87 12.57 2.87
N SER A 197 -11.48 13.66 3.53
CA SER A 197 -12.08 14.98 3.38
C SER A 197 -12.07 15.50 1.93
N TYR A 198 -11.11 15.08 1.09
CA TYR A 198 -11.08 15.46 -0.33
C TYR A 198 -12.22 14.84 -1.15
N PHE A 199 -12.91 13.83 -0.64
CA PHE A 199 -13.85 13.01 -1.41
C PHE A 199 -15.31 13.20 -1.05
N PHE A 200 -15.60 14.04 -0.06
CA PHE A 200 -16.96 14.34 0.40
C PHE A 200 -17.21 15.84 0.39
N LYS A 201 -18.34 16.26 -0.19
CA LYS A 201 -18.74 17.68 -0.21
C LYS A 201 -19.30 18.15 1.13
N GLU A 202 -19.83 17.21 1.90
CA GLU A 202 -20.46 17.44 3.20
C GLU A 202 -19.69 16.69 4.27
N ARG A 203 -19.92 17.09 5.52
CA ARG A 203 -19.38 16.40 6.70
C ARG A 203 -20.07 15.04 6.83
N VAL A 204 -19.30 13.96 6.72
CA VAL A 204 -19.78 12.58 6.79
C VAL A 204 -19.17 11.90 8.01
N HIS A 205 -19.98 11.16 8.77
CA HIS A 205 -19.54 10.37 9.93
C HIS A 205 -18.83 9.11 9.44
N MET A 206 -17.52 9.04 9.65
CA MET A 206 -16.69 7.95 9.10
C MET A 206 -16.49 6.83 10.12
N LEU A 207 -16.25 7.19 11.37
CA LEU A 207 -15.90 6.24 12.42
C LEU A 207 -16.23 6.79 13.81
N ASP A 208 -16.53 5.89 14.74
CA ASP A 208 -16.48 6.13 16.17
C ASP A 208 -15.28 5.42 16.78
N MET A 209 -14.58 6.09 17.69
CA MET A 209 -13.50 5.49 18.46
C MET A 209 -13.88 5.49 19.94
N LEU A 210 -14.02 4.30 20.51
CA LEU A 210 -14.22 4.11 21.94
C LEU A 210 -12.88 3.81 22.60
N SER A 211 -12.57 4.51 23.68
CA SER A 211 -11.30 4.42 24.39
C SER A 211 -11.54 4.20 25.88
N THR A 212 -10.57 3.57 26.55
CA THR A 212 -10.56 3.51 28.03
C THR A 212 -10.10 4.82 28.68
N PHE A 213 -9.54 5.75 27.91
CA PHE A 213 -9.08 7.05 28.42
C PHE A 213 -10.18 8.11 28.50
N SER A 214 -11.30 7.93 27.80
CA SER A 214 -12.42 8.85 27.82
C SER A 214 -13.73 8.07 27.98
N LYS A 215 -14.70 8.65 28.69
CA LYS A 215 -16.07 8.11 28.69
C LYS A 215 -16.83 8.50 27.43
N ASP A 216 -16.37 9.53 26.74
CA ASP A 216 -16.99 10.04 25.53
C ASP A 216 -16.48 9.26 24.32
N THR A 217 -17.39 8.97 23.40
CA THR A 217 -17.04 8.40 22.10
C THR A 217 -16.44 9.50 21.22
N MET A 218 -15.26 9.24 20.66
CA MET A 218 -14.65 10.16 19.69
C MET A 218 -15.18 9.83 18.30
N SER A 219 -16.15 10.62 17.85
CA SER A 219 -16.70 10.51 16.49
C SER A 219 -15.85 11.28 15.49
N LEU A 220 -15.32 10.58 14.49
CA LEU A 220 -14.52 11.11 13.39
C LEU A 220 -15.42 11.41 12.20
N TYR A 221 -15.33 12.63 11.70
CA TYR A 221 -16.09 13.10 10.54
C TYR A 221 -15.17 13.74 9.54
N THR A 222 -15.45 13.57 8.24
CA THR A 222 -14.76 14.34 7.21
C THR A 222 -14.91 15.84 7.44
N ASP A 223 -13.90 16.62 7.08
CA ASP A 223 -13.93 18.08 7.10
C ASP A 223 -13.59 18.65 5.72
N PRO A 224 -14.59 18.87 4.85
CA PRO A 224 -14.37 19.46 3.53
C PRO A 224 -13.72 20.85 3.58
N THR A 225 -13.80 21.58 4.70
CA THR A 225 -13.15 22.89 4.83
C THR A 225 -11.64 22.78 4.98
N SER A 226 -11.14 21.60 5.38
CA SER A 226 -9.72 21.31 5.51
C SER A 226 -9.00 21.11 4.17
N THR A 227 -9.71 21.04 3.04
CA THR A 227 -9.13 20.64 1.74
C THR A 227 -8.72 21.83 0.85
N ASP A 228 -8.68 23.03 1.41
CA ASP A 228 -8.38 24.27 0.69
C ASP A 228 -9.31 24.49 -0.53
N GLY A 229 -10.56 24.02 -0.42
CA GLY A 229 -11.59 24.08 -1.47
C GLY A 229 -11.48 23.01 -2.56
N LEU A 230 -10.51 22.09 -2.46
CA LEU A 230 -10.33 21.02 -3.43
C LEU A 230 -11.20 19.81 -3.10
N LEU A 231 -12.12 19.46 -4.01
CA LEU A 231 -13.01 18.31 -3.87
C LEU A 231 -13.00 17.45 -5.13
N LEU A 232 -12.87 16.13 -4.93
CA LEU A 232 -12.72 15.12 -5.97
C LEU A 232 -13.96 14.20 -5.98
N SER A 233 -14.69 14.20 -7.09
CA SER A 233 -15.99 13.51 -7.24
C SER A 233 -15.98 12.31 -8.19
N MET A 234 -14.86 12.05 -8.86
CA MET A 234 -14.70 10.91 -9.77
C MET A 234 -14.77 9.56 -9.01
N PRO A 235 -15.05 8.45 -9.70
CA PRO A 235 -15.00 7.11 -9.12
C PRO A 235 -13.64 6.81 -8.47
N ILE A 236 -13.67 6.15 -7.31
CA ILE A 236 -12.46 5.79 -6.54
C ILE A 236 -12.41 4.27 -6.41
N TYR A 237 -11.21 3.73 -6.62
CA TYR A 237 -10.88 2.34 -6.36
C TYR A 237 -9.72 2.29 -5.36
N ILE A 238 -9.83 1.43 -4.35
CA ILE A 238 -8.80 1.26 -3.33
C ILE A 238 -8.21 -0.13 -3.52
N LEU A 239 -6.89 -0.22 -3.71
CA LEU A 239 -6.20 -1.51 -3.83
C LEU A 239 -5.72 -1.98 -2.46
N THR A 240 -6.06 -3.20 -2.09
CA THR A 240 -5.70 -3.80 -0.80
C THR A 240 -4.93 -5.11 -0.95
N SER A 241 -4.13 -5.43 0.06
CA SER A 241 -3.47 -6.74 0.20
C SER A 241 -3.53 -7.19 1.65
N LYS A 242 -3.02 -8.41 1.93
CA LYS A 242 -2.81 -8.88 3.31
C LYS A 242 -1.90 -7.98 4.17
N ASN A 243 -1.08 -7.13 3.55
CA ASN A 243 -0.22 -6.18 4.25
C ASN A 243 -0.93 -4.85 4.55
N THR A 244 -2.11 -4.62 3.98
CA THR A 244 -2.93 -3.46 4.33
C THR A 244 -3.41 -3.63 5.77
N PHE A 245 -3.10 -2.66 6.63
CA PHE A 245 -3.34 -2.80 8.07
C PHE A 245 -3.74 -1.48 8.74
N SER A 246 -4.43 -1.56 9.88
CA SER A 246 -4.73 -0.44 10.78
C SER A 246 -5.38 0.76 10.08
N GLY A 247 -4.81 1.97 10.17
CA GLY A 247 -5.39 3.17 9.54
C GLY A 247 -5.67 3.04 8.03
N ALA A 248 -5.00 2.14 7.31
CA ALA A 248 -5.30 1.87 5.92
C ALA A 248 -6.56 1.01 5.73
N GLU A 249 -6.83 0.13 6.70
CA GLU A 249 -8.07 -0.61 6.79
C GLU A 249 -9.21 0.31 7.19
N ASP A 250 -8.99 1.24 8.14
CA ASP A 250 -9.95 2.28 8.50
C ASP A 250 -10.43 3.05 7.27
N PHE A 251 -9.48 3.64 6.52
CA PHE A 251 -9.78 4.35 5.28
C PHE A 251 -10.54 3.47 4.27
N SER A 252 -10.09 2.23 4.07
CA SER A 252 -10.71 1.31 3.11
C SER A 252 -12.13 0.94 3.51
N TYR A 253 -12.34 0.61 4.79
CA TYR A 253 -13.63 0.21 5.36
C TYR A 253 -14.62 1.36 5.36
N ALA A 254 -14.20 2.55 5.81
CA ALA A 254 -15.06 3.72 5.86
C ALA A 254 -15.46 4.18 4.44
N MET A 255 -14.52 4.23 3.49
CA MET A 255 -14.83 4.60 2.10
C MET A 255 -15.73 3.57 1.39
N GLN A 256 -15.56 2.27 1.70
CA GLN A 256 -16.41 1.19 1.20
C GLN A 256 -17.82 1.27 1.76
N THR A 257 -17.97 1.36 3.08
CA THR A 257 -19.27 1.40 3.76
C THR A 257 -20.09 2.63 3.38
N GLN A 258 -19.41 3.77 3.15
CA GLN A 258 -20.02 4.99 2.60
C GLN A 258 -20.34 4.91 1.10
N LYS A 259 -20.03 3.78 0.43
CA LYS A 259 -20.18 3.58 -1.02
C LYS A 259 -19.46 4.64 -1.85
N ARG A 260 -18.39 5.23 -1.31
CA ARG A 260 -17.59 6.25 -1.98
C ARG A 260 -16.47 5.64 -2.82
N ALA A 261 -15.97 4.47 -2.45
CA ALA A 261 -14.96 3.72 -3.18
C ALA A 261 -15.33 2.24 -3.32
N ILE A 262 -14.74 1.60 -4.33
CA ILE A 262 -14.76 0.14 -4.51
C ILE A 262 -13.40 -0.40 -4.06
N VAL A 263 -13.40 -1.36 -3.14
CA VAL A 263 -12.18 -2.02 -2.64
C VAL A 263 -11.87 -3.24 -3.49
N VAL A 264 -10.63 -3.35 -3.98
CA VAL A 264 -10.21 -4.41 -4.92
C VAL A 264 -8.87 -5.02 -4.48
N GLY A 265 -8.81 -6.33 -4.41
CA GLY A 265 -7.59 -7.05 -4.04
C GLY A 265 -7.85 -8.18 -3.05
N GLU A 266 -7.02 -8.28 -2.02
CA GLU A 266 -7.13 -9.30 -0.98
C GLU A 266 -7.75 -8.74 0.30
N THR A 267 -8.32 -9.63 1.11
CA THR A 267 -8.69 -9.31 2.49
C THR A 267 -7.48 -8.83 3.28
N THR A 268 -7.67 -7.76 4.04
CA THR A 268 -6.61 -7.07 4.79
C THR A 268 -6.27 -7.79 6.10
N GLY A 269 -5.30 -7.27 6.85
CA GLY A 269 -4.70 -7.99 7.99
C GLY A 269 -5.52 -8.05 9.28
N GLY A 270 -6.55 -7.23 9.46
CA GLY A 270 -7.49 -7.27 10.59
C GLY A 270 -7.06 -6.51 11.84
N GLY A 271 -6.56 -5.28 11.70
CA GLY A 271 -5.96 -4.48 12.77
C GLY A 271 -6.78 -3.28 13.26
N ALA A 272 -7.96 -3.47 13.83
CA ALA A 272 -8.87 -2.36 14.17
C ALA A 272 -8.66 -1.75 15.57
N HIS A 273 -7.90 -2.41 16.46
CA HIS A 273 -7.74 -1.95 17.84
C HIS A 273 -6.45 -1.17 18.07
N ALA A 274 -6.59 0.07 18.53
CA ALA A 274 -5.46 0.91 18.89
C ALA A 274 -4.86 0.47 20.24
N ALA A 275 -3.54 0.31 20.28
CA ALA A 275 -2.82 -0.16 21.45
C ALA A 275 -1.72 0.83 21.87
N PHE A 276 -1.50 0.94 23.17
CA PHE A 276 -0.54 1.85 23.77
C PHE A 276 0.44 1.10 24.68
N LEU A 277 1.68 1.59 24.79
CA LEU A 277 2.70 1.01 25.66
C LEU A 277 2.59 1.57 27.07
N PHE A 278 2.45 0.69 28.05
CA PHE A 278 2.41 1.03 29.48
C PHE A 278 3.56 0.33 30.19
N SER A 279 4.37 1.08 30.95
CA SER A 279 5.36 0.47 31.83
C SER A 279 4.63 -0.34 32.90
N ILE A 280 5.05 -1.59 33.07
CA ILE A 280 4.57 -2.47 34.14
C ILE A 280 5.66 -2.71 35.21
N GLY A 281 6.73 -1.91 35.18
CA GLY A 281 7.81 -1.91 36.16
C GLY A 281 8.87 -2.98 35.89
N GLN A 282 9.98 -2.90 36.62
CA GLN A 282 11.11 -3.86 36.55
C GLN A 282 11.68 -4.05 35.14
N GLY A 283 11.62 -3.00 34.29
CA GLY A 283 12.07 -3.05 32.90
C GLY A 283 11.08 -3.67 31.92
N PHE A 284 9.88 -4.04 32.35
CA PHE A 284 8.84 -4.60 31.48
C PHE A 284 7.84 -3.53 31.01
N TRP A 285 7.34 -3.72 29.79
CA TRP A 285 6.32 -2.91 29.15
C TRP A 285 5.21 -3.80 28.59
N ALA A 286 3.96 -3.37 28.73
CA ALA A 286 2.80 -4.01 28.12
C ALA A 286 2.20 -3.10 27.04
N ARG A 287 2.10 -3.61 25.82
CA ARG A 287 1.28 -3.03 24.75
C ARG A 287 -0.16 -3.49 24.97
N VAL A 288 -1.03 -2.59 25.40
CA VAL A 288 -2.42 -2.91 25.75
C VAL A 288 -3.37 -2.21 24.78
N PRO A 289 -4.26 -2.95 24.12
CA PRO A 289 -5.35 -2.38 23.32
C PRO A 289 -6.27 -1.56 24.20
N PHE A 290 -6.30 -0.26 23.96
CA PHE A 290 -7.02 0.70 24.80
C PHE A 290 -8.21 1.33 24.09
N ALA A 291 -8.32 1.10 22.79
CA ALA A 291 -9.33 1.71 21.96
C ALA A 291 -9.74 0.78 20.82
N ARG A 292 -11.01 0.90 20.40
CA ARG A 292 -11.55 0.18 19.24
C ARG A 292 -12.36 1.11 18.36
N ALA A 293 -12.23 0.87 17.06
CA ALA A 293 -13.07 1.45 16.03
C ALA A 293 -14.49 0.87 16.10
N ILE A 294 -15.50 1.65 15.74
CA ILE A 294 -16.85 1.20 15.37
C ILE A 294 -17.28 2.03 14.17
N ASN A 295 -17.65 1.37 13.09
CA ASN A 295 -18.21 2.06 11.93
C ASN A 295 -19.71 2.35 12.15
N PRO A 296 -20.18 3.57 11.86
CA PRO A 296 -21.55 3.99 12.18
C PRO A 296 -22.63 3.31 11.33
N ILE A 297 -22.27 2.66 10.22
CA ILE A 297 -23.22 1.98 9.32
C ILE A 297 -23.32 0.50 9.68
N THR A 298 -22.18 -0.17 9.78
CA THR A 298 -22.12 -1.62 10.04
C THR A 298 -22.23 -1.97 11.53
N LEU A 299 -22.06 -0.98 12.40
CA LEU A 299 -22.08 -1.13 13.87
C LEU A 299 -21.05 -2.13 14.39
N THR A 300 -19.99 -2.38 13.62
CA THR A 300 -18.89 -3.30 13.91
C THR A 300 -17.56 -2.71 13.42
N ASP A 301 -16.49 -3.51 13.52
CA ASP A 301 -15.14 -3.18 13.08
C ASP A 301 -14.56 -4.28 12.16
N TRP A 302 -13.31 -4.14 11.75
CA TRP A 302 -12.60 -5.10 10.90
C TRP A 302 -11.58 -5.95 11.68
N GLU A 303 -11.62 -5.95 13.01
CA GLU A 303 -10.66 -6.71 13.82
C GLU A 303 -10.72 -8.20 13.49
N ASP A 304 -9.57 -8.85 13.35
CA ASP A 304 -9.37 -10.29 13.03
C ASP A 304 -9.92 -10.75 11.65
N VAL A 305 -10.89 -10.04 11.08
CA VAL A 305 -11.52 -10.37 9.78
C VAL A 305 -10.82 -9.64 8.64
N GLY A 306 -10.40 -8.39 8.88
CA GLY A 306 -9.97 -7.46 7.84
C GLY A 306 -11.13 -6.90 7.02
N VAL A 307 -10.82 -5.93 6.17
CA VAL A 307 -11.70 -5.38 5.14
C VAL A 307 -11.79 -6.39 4.01
N ILE A 308 -13.01 -6.87 3.75
CA ILE A 308 -13.29 -7.79 2.65
C ILE A 308 -13.49 -6.95 1.37
N PRO A 309 -12.70 -7.17 0.30
CA PRO A 309 -12.82 -6.40 -0.94
C PRO A 309 -14.15 -6.66 -1.65
N ASP A 310 -14.71 -5.62 -2.27
CA ASP A 310 -15.86 -5.74 -3.17
C ASP A 310 -15.54 -6.63 -4.37
N ILE A 311 -14.28 -6.59 -4.82
CA ILE A 311 -13.76 -7.41 -5.91
C ILE A 311 -12.51 -8.13 -5.42
N THR A 312 -12.64 -9.42 -5.14
CA THR A 312 -11.54 -10.25 -4.67
C THR A 312 -10.68 -10.75 -5.83
N VAL A 313 -9.39 -10.42 -5.81
CA VAL A 313 -8.35 -10.88 -6.74
C VAL A 313 -6.99 -10.91 -6.02
N ALA A 314 -5.98 -11.59 -6.57
CA ALA A 314 -4.64 -11.52 -6.00
C ALA A 314 -4.13 -10.06 -5.98
N ALA A 315 -3.39 -9.67 -4.94
CA ALA A 315 -2.91 -8.28 -4.80
C ALA A 315 -2.06 -7.84 -6.02
N SER A 316 -1.33 -8.76 -6.64
CA SER A 316 -0.55 -8.53 -7.87
C SER A 316 -1.42 -8.20 -9.09
N GLU A 317 -2.66 -8.67 -9.13
CA GLU A 317 -3.60 -8.51 -10.25
C GLU A 317 -4.58 -7.34 -10.05
N ALA A 318 -4.70 -6.83 -8.82
CA ALA A 318 -5.68 -5.81 -8.44
C ALA A 318 -5.64 -4.55 -9.33
N LEU A 319 -4.43 -4.03 -9.63
CA LEU A 319 -4.28 -2.85 -10.48
C LEU A 319 -4.79 -3.11 -11.91
N ILE A 320 -4.40 -4.24 -12.50
CA ILE A 320 -4.82 -4.63 -13.84
C ILE A 320 -6.34 -4.78 -13.87
N LYS A 321 -6.91 -5.46 -12.87
CA LYS A 321 -8.36 -5.67 -12.77
C LYS A 321 -9.13 -4.36 -12.71
N VAL A 322 -8.67 -3.39 -11.92
CA VAL A 322 -9.29 -2.07 -11.81
C VAL A 322 -9.18 -1.30 -13.13
N GLN A 323 -8.02 -1.31 -13.78
CA GLN A 323 -7.85 -0.67 -15.09
C GLN A 323 -8.81 -1.25 -16.13
N GLU A 324 -8.99 -2.57 -16.19
CA GLU A 324 -9.96 -3.22 -17.09
C GLU A 324 -11.40 -2.73 -16.83
N ILE A 325 -11.82 -2.68 -15.56
CA ILE A 325 -13.15 -2.20 -15.17
C ILE A 325 -13.35 -0.75 -15.60
N ILE A 326 -12.38 0.12 -15.28
CA ILE A 326 -12.44 1.53 -15.64
C ILE A 326 -12.48 1.69 -17.17
N TYR A 327 -11.62 1.00 -17.91
CA TYR A 327 -11.61 1.10 -19.37
C TYR A 327 -12.92 0.61 -20.00
N GLN A 328 -13.52 -0.45 -19.47
CA GLN A 328 -14.81 -0.92 -19.95
C GLN A 328 -15.93 0.10 -19.69
N ASP A 329 -15.97 0.70 -18.50
CA ASP A 329 -16.93 1.75 -18.15
C ASP A 329 -16.74 3.00 -19.03
N LEU A 330 -15.50 3.49 -19.13
CA LEU A 330 -15.18 4.65 -19.96
C LEU A 330 -15.51 4.41 -21.43
N PHE A 331 -15.21 3.22 -21.97
CA PHE A 331 -15.48 2.91 -23.37
C PHE A 331 -16.98 2.91 -23.66
N THR A 332 -17.78 2.37 -22.74
CA THR A 332 -19.25 2.34 -22.85
C THR A 332 -19.86 3.75 -22.75
N LYS A 333 -19.26 4.63 -21.93
CA LYS A 333 -19.72 6.01 -21.73
C LYS A 333 -19.14 7.03 -22.73
N ALA A 334 -18.19 6.61 -23.58
CA ALA A 334 -17.53 7.49 -24.54
C ALA A 334 -18.55 8.10 -25.52
N LYS A 335 -18.49 9.42 -25.69
CA LYS A 335 -19.44 10.18 -26.54
C LYS A 335 -18.88 10.44 -27.93
N THR A 336 -17.56 10.40 -28.07
CA THR A 336 -16.86 10.70 -29.32
C THR A 336 -16.00 9.52 -29.76
N GLU A 337 -15.78 9.42 -31.07
CA GLU A 337 -14.85 8.42 -31.62
C GLU A 337 -13.41 8.66 -31.16
N ARG A 338 -13.03 9.91 -30.89
CA ARG A 338 -11.72 10.22 -30.31
C ARG A 338 -11.57 9.61 -28.91
N GLU A 339 -12.57 9.76 -28.04
CA GLU A 339 -12.54 9.14 -26.71
C GLU A 339 -12.45 7.61 -26.80
N LYS A 340 -13.24 6.98 -27.68
CA LYS A 340 -13.17 5.53 -27.89
C LYS A 340 -11.78 5.09 -28.33
N LYS A 341 -11.11 5.84 -29.22
CA LYS A 341 -9.74 5.55 -29.66
C LYS A 341 -8.74 5.66 -28.52
N ILE A 342 -8.79 6.72 -27.69
CA ILE A 342 -7.92 6.88 -26.51
C ILE A 342 -8.09 5.70 -25.56
N ILE A 343 -9.34 5.30 -25.28
CA ILE A 343 -9.62 4.20 -24.35
C ILE A 343 -9.20 2.86 -24.95
N GLN A 344 -9.43 2.64 -26.25
CA GLN A 344 -8.97 1.43 -26.93
C GLN A 344 -7.44 1.34 -26.96
N TRP A 345 -6.75 2.46 -27.16
CA TRP A 345 -5.29 2.55 -27.04
C TRP A 345 -4.84 2.10 -25.64
N ALA A 346 -5.47 2.62 -24.58
CA ALA A 346 -5.15 2.24 -23.21
C ALA A 346 -5.41 0.75 -22.91
N LYS A 347 -6.50 0.18 -23.46
CA LYS A 347 -6.79 -1.27 -23.36
C LYS A 347 -5.71 -2.11 -24.04
N ASN A 348 -5.23 -1.68 -25.21
CA ASN A 348 -4.17 -2.35 -25.93
C ASN A 348 -2.85 -2.30 -25.18
N ASP A 349 -2.51 -1.14 -24.59
CA ASP A 349 -1.30 -0.96 -23.76
C ASP A 349 -1.33 -1.89 -22.55
N LEU A 350 -2.45 -1.93 -21.82
CA LEU A 350 -2.62 -2.85 -20.69
C LEU A 350 -2.46 -4.30 -21.13
N LYS A 351 -3.13 -4.70 -22.22
CA LYS A 351 -3.05 -6.07 -22.73
C LYS A 351 -1.64 -6.46 -23.18
N GLY A 352 -0.92 -5.57 -23.86
CA GLY A 352 0.46 -5.85 -24.28
C GLY A 352 1.43 -5.99 -23.11
N LYS A 353 1.17 -5.33 -21.98
CA LYS A 353 1.96 -5.46 -20.75
C LYS A 353 1.66 -6.75 -19.96
N THR A 354 0.43 -7.27 -20.06
CA THR A 354 -0.02 -8.41 -19.24
C THR A 354 -0.08 -9.73 -19.99
N ASN A 355 -0.27 -9.72 -21.31
CA ASN A 355 -0.43 -10.91 -22.12
C ASN A 355 0.15 -10.69 -23.53
N LEU A 356 1.46 -10.96 -23.67
CA LEU A 356 2.15 -10.90 -24.95
C LEU A 356 1.69 -12.05 -25.84
N LEU A 357 0.96 -11.72 -26.89
CA LEU A 357 0.72 -12.65 -27.98
C LEU A 357 2.07 -13.09 -28.56
N LYS A 358 2.27 -14.38 -28.81
CA LYS A 358 3.47 -14.86 -29.51
C LYS A 358 3.10 -15.19 -30.94
N LEU A 359 3.72 -14.49 -31.88
CA LEU A 359 3.62 -14.77 -33.31
C LEU A 359 4.88 -15.52 -33.75
N THR A 360 4.73 -16.46 -34.69
CA THR A 360 5.84 -17.17 -35.31
C THR A 360 6.64 -16.22 -36.21
N ALA A 361 7.90 -16.54 -36.48
CA ALA A 361 8.71 -15.76 -37.43
C ALA A 361 8.03 -15.63 -38.80
N THR A 362 7.40 -16.72 -39.30
CA THR A 362 6.65 -16.71 -40.56
C THR A 362 5.44 -15.77 -40.53
N GLU A 363 4.74 -15.66 -39.41
CA GLU A 363 3.65 -14.69 -39.25
C GLU A 363 4.20 -13.25 -39.21
N LEU A 364 5.32 -13.03 -38.51
CA LEU A 364 5.94 -11.71 -38.39
C LEU A 364 6.48 -11.18 -39.72
N GLU A 365 7.00 -12.05 -40.59
CA GLU A 365 7.55 -11.62 -41.88
C GLU A 365 6.51 -10.99 -42.82
N GLN A 366 5.22 -11.22 -42.57
CA GLN A 366 4.14 -10.63 -43.35
C GLN A 366 4.07 -9.10 -43.20
N TYR A 367 4.59 -8.57 -42.09
CA TYR A 367 4.58 -7.13 -41.79
C TYR A 367 5.84 -6.42 -42.31
N SER A 368 6.89 -7.15 -42.68
CA SER A 368 8.17 -6.61 -43.14
C SER A 368 8.01 -5.75 -44.41
N GLY A 369 8.80 -4.68 -44.52
CA GLY A 369 8.85 -3.79 -45.67
C GLY A 369 9.07 -2.32 -45.31
N THR A 370 9.16 -1.49 -46.34
CA THR A 370 9.30 -0.04 -46.21
C THR A 370 7.93 0.63 -46.37
N PHE A 371 7.64 1.61 -45.54
CA PHE A 371 6.41 2.40 -45.56
C PHE A 371 6.75 3.89 -45.66
N GLU A 372 5.78 4.67 -46.12
CA GLU A 372 5.87 6.12 -46.33
C GLU A 372 6.60 6.82 -45.17
N GLY A 373 7.60 7.65 -45.52
CA GLY A 373 8.50 8.28 -44.55
C GLY A 373 9.77 7.47 -44.28
N GLY A 374 10.01 6.41 -45.06
CA GLY A 374 11.17 5.54 -44.92
C GLY A 374 11.13 4.67 -43.66
N ILE A 375 9.93 4.38 -43.14
CA ILE A 375 9.74 3.55 -41.95
C ILE A 375 9.92 2.10 -42.36
N ILE A 376 10.91 1.41 -41.79
CA ILE A 376 11.28 0.05 -42.18
C ILE A 376 10.92 -0.91 -41.06
N PHE A 377 10.15 -1.94 -41.41
CA PHE A 377 9.87 -3.08 -40.54
C PHE A 377 10.60 -4.33 -41.05
N TYR A 378 11.22 -5.07 -40.15
CA TYR A 378 11.93 -6.31 -40.49
C TYR A 378 11.96 -7.24 -39.28
N VAL A 379 12.10 -8.54 -39.52
CA VAL A 379 12.21 -9.54 -38.45
C VAL A 379 13.68 -9.84 -38.18
N GLU A 380 14.06 -9.80 -36.90
CA GLU A 380 15.38 -10.21 -36.44
C GLU A 380 15.23 -10.94 -35.10
N ASN A 381 15.92 -12.07 -34.95
CA ASN A 381 15.92 -12.86 -33.71
C ASN A 381 14.52 -13.24 -33.19
N GLY A 382 13.55 -13.44 -34.09
CA GLY A 382 12.17 -13.81 -33.73
C GLY A 382 11.30 -12.64 -33.26
N SER A 383 11.77 -11.40 -33.40
CA SER A 383 11.05 -10.17 -33.08
C SER A 383 10.90 -9.30 -34.31
N ILE A 384 9.81 -8.56 -34.40
CA ILE A 384 9.64 -7.53 -35.41
C ILE A 384 10.25 -6.22 -34.90
N LEU A 385 11.15 -5.64 -35.70
CA LEU A 385 11.85 -4.40 -35.41
C LEU A 385 11.35 -3.29 -36.34
N CYS A 386 11.38 -2.06 -35.84
CA CYS A 386 11.02 -0.86 -36.57
C CYS A 386 12.18 0.14 -36.53
N LYS A 387 12.63 0.56 -37.71
CA LYS A 387 13.49 1.73 -37.88
C LYS A 387 12.63 2.87 -38.41
N ASN A 388 12.50 3.94 -37.63
CA ASN A 388 11.67 5.09 -37.99
C ASN A 388 12.53 6.36 -38.14
N PRO A 389 12.91 6.75 -39.37
CA PRO A 389 13.71 7.96 -39.62
C PRO A 389 13.04 9.24 -39.15
N GLU A 390 11.72 9.29 -39.08
CA GLU A 390 10.95 10.46 -38.65
C GLU A 390 11.13 10.79 -37.15
N ARG A 391 11.81 9.92 -36.41
CA ARG A 391 12.07 10.04 -34.96
C ARG A 391 13.52 10.30 -34.59
N GLY A 392 14.34 10.82 -35.50
CA GLY A 392 15.74 11.17 -35.22
C GLY A 392 16.78 10.17 -35.73
N GLY A 393 16.37 9.22 -36.57
CA GLY A 393 17.23 8.68 -37.63
C GLY A 393 18.08 7.44 -37.36
N THR A 394 18.19 6.93 -36.12
CA THR A 394 18.98 5.70 -35.86
C THR A 394 18.36 4.70 -34.88
N ASP A 395 17.34 5.09 -34.10
CA ASP A 395 16.73 4.19 -33.13
C ASP A 395 15.99 3.02 -33.80
N ILE A 396 16.16 1.84 -33.20
CA ILE A 396 15.48 0.60 -33.58
C ILE A 396 14.57 0.20 -32.43
N PHE A 397 13.28 0.11 -32.71
CA PHE A 397 12.24 -0.23 -31.73
C PHE A 397 11.81 -1.66 -31.93
N THR A 398 11.62 -2.41 -30.83
CA THR A 398 10.98 -3.73 -30.89
C THR A 398 9.48 -3.56 -30.80
N LEU A 399 8.74 -4.14 -31.75
CA LEU A 399 7.28 -4.14 -31.72
C LEU A 399 6.77 -5.30 -30.85
N HIS A 400 5.84 -4.99 -29.95
CA HIS A 400 5.22 -5.97 -29.08
C HIS A 400 3.77 -6.27 -29.52
N PRO A 401 3.47 -7.49 -30.00
CA PRO A 401 2.14 -7.84 -30.50
C PRO A 401 1.06 -7.83 -29.40
N VAL A 402 -0.05 -7.15 -29.68
CA VAL A 402 -1.26 -7.08 -28.85
C VAL A 402 -2.39 -7.93 -29.45
N THR A 403 -2.52 -7.88 -30.77
CA THR A 403 -3.39 -8.72 -31.59
C THR A 403 -2.60 -9.19 -32.82
N LYS A 404 -3.25 -9.94 -33.73
CA LYS A 404 -2.64 -10.31 -35.02
C LYS A 404 -2.32 -9.14 -35.93
N ASN A 405 -2.76 -7.92 -35.62
CA ASN A 405 -2.53 -6.76 -36.48
C ASN A 405 -2.16 -5.50 -35.72
N VAL A 406 -2.26 -5.48 -34.38
CA VAL A 406 -1.91 -4.33 -33.54
C VAL A 406 -0.69 -4.66 -32.69
N PHE A 407 0.27 -3.74 -32.70
CA PHE A 407 1.54 -3.85 -31.99
C PHE A 407 1.81 -2.57 -31.18
N LEU A 408 2.38 -2.70 -29.98
CA LEU A 408 2.96 -1.57 -29.26
C LEU A 408 4.31 -1.23 -29.88
N LEU A 409 4.51 0.04 -30.20
CA LEU A 409 5.81 0.54 -30.66
C LEU A 409 6.59 1.16 -29.50
N ASP A 410 5.94 2.05 -28.74
CA ASP A 410 6.49 2.74 -27.57
C ASP A 410 5.36 3.25 -26.65
N GLU A 411 5.70 4.11 -25.69
CA GLU A 411 4.75 4.69 -24.74
C GLU A 411 3.73 5.67 -25.34
N ASN A 412 3.88 6.07 -26.60
CA ASN A 412 3.04 7.07 -27.26
C ASN A 412 2.27 6.53 -28.48
N VAL A 413 2.75 5.44 -29.10
CA VAL A 413 2.31 4.97 -30.41
C VAL A 413 2.11 3.45 -30.42
N GLN A 414 1.02 3.05 -31.06
CA GLN A 414 0.75 1.67 -31.47
C GLN A 414 0.63 1.62 -33.00
N ILE A 415 0.95 0.47 -33.58
CA ILE A 415 0.87 0.25 -35.03
C ILE A 415 -0.24 -0.76 -35.31
N GLU A 416 -1.20 -0.39 -36.15
CA GLU A 416 -2.16 -1.32 -36.75
C GLU A 416 -1.77 -1.56 -38.22
N PHE A 417 -1.34 -2.77 -38.57
CA PHE A 417 -1.12 -3.15 -39.95
C PHE A 417 -2.46 -3.47 -40.63
N VAL A 418 -2.66 -2.92 -41.83
CA VAL A 418 -3.93 -2.96 -42.57
C VAL A 418 -3.72 -3.70 -43.89
N LYS A 419 -4.62 -4.65 -44.17
CA LYS A 419 -4.63 -5.42 -45.40
C LYS A 419 -5.39 -4.68 -46.51
N ASP A 420 -4.99 -4.90 -47.75
CA ASP A 420 -5.76 -4.55 -48.94
C ASP A 420 -6.84 -5.61 -49.27
N SER A 421 -7.54 -5.41 -50.38
CA SER A 421 -8.54 -6.35 -50.92
C SER A 421 -7.96 -7.69 -51.38
N GLN A 422 -6.62 -7.83 -51.47
CA GLN A 422 -5.92 -9.08 -51.79
C GLN A 422 -5.37 -9.77 -50.53
N GLU A 423 -5.81 -9.35 -49.35
CA GLU A 423 -5.38 -9.89 -48.05
C GLU A 423 -3.89 -9.68 -47.72
N LYS A 424 -3.22 -8.73 -48.39
CA LYS A 424 -1.81 -8.37 -48.15
C LYS A 424 -1.71 -7.09 -47.33
N TYR A 425 -0.78 -7.05 -46.37
CA TYR A 425 -0.48 -5.83 -45.62
C TYR A 425 0.13 -4.77 -46.54
N SER A 426 -0.65 -3.73 -46.83
CA SER A 426 -0.36 -2.69 -47.83
C SER A 426 -0.30 -1.29 -47.23
N SER A 427 -0.72 -1.13 -45.97
CA SER A 427 -0.58 0.12 -45.22
C SER A 427 -0.54 -0.16 -43.73
N LEU A 428 -0.18 0.84 -42.95
CA LEU A 428 -0.28 0.84 -41.51
C LEU A 428 -0.96 2.11 -41.02
N LYS A 429 -1.55 2.01 -39.83
CA LYS A 429 -2.01 3.15 -39.05
C LYS A 429 -1.14 3.27 -37.80
N MET A 430 -0.64 4.48 -37.53
CA MET A 430 -0.07 4.83 -36.24
C MET A 430 -1.19 5.37 -35.36
N LEU A 431 -1.47 4.68 -34.27
CA LEU A 431 -2.48 5.02 -33.28
C LEU A 431 -1.78 5.75 -32.13
N TRP A 432 -2.08 7.03 -31.99
CA TRP A 432 -1.45 7.90 -30.99
C TRP A 432 -2.26 7.87 -29.69
N ILE A 433 -1.55 8.02 -28.56
CA ILE A 433 -2.15 8.01 -27.21
C ILE A 433 -3.27 9.04 -27.02
N ASP A 434 -3.26 10.13 -27.78
CA ASP A 434 -4.26 11.21 -27.75
C ASP A 434 -5.49 10.96 -28.66
N GLY A 435 -5.56 9.78 -29.29
CA GLY A 435 -6.63 9.34 -30.17
C GLY A 435 -6.46 9.74 -31.64
N ASN A 436 -5.38 10.46 -31.98
CA ASN A 436 -5.05 10.73 -33.38
C ASN A 436 -4.62 9.46 -34.11
N VAL A 437 -4.83 9.45 -35.42
CA VAL A 437 -4.46 8.35 -36.31
C VAL A 437 -3.79 8.91 -37.55
N THR A 438 -2.57 8.46 -37.82
CA THR A 438 -1.88 8.74 -39.10
C THR A 438 -1.77 7.45 -39.89
N THR A 439 -1.89 7.53 -41.21
CA THR A 439 -1.80 6.36 -42.11
C THR A 439 -0.55 6.48 -42.95
N LYS A 440 0.15 5.36 -43.16
CA LYS A 440 1.32 5.25 -44.03
C LYS A 440 1.12 4.09 -44.99
N ARG A 441 1.27 4.32 -46.29
CA ARG A 441 1.22 3.23 -47.29
C ARG A 441 2.55 2.50 -47.35
N LYS A 442 2.50 1.23 -47.74
CA LYS A 442 3.69 0.43 -48.05
C LYS A 442 4.24 0.86 -49.41
N GLU A 443 5.55 1.04 -49.49
CA GLU A 443 6.28 1.46 -50.70
C GLU A 443 6.55 0.30 -51.67
#